data_AF-A0A6N6KKJ3-F1
#
_entry.id   AF-A0A6N6KKJ3-F1
#
_cell.length_a   1.000
_cell.length_b   1.000
_cell.length_c   1.000
_cell.angle_alpha   90.00
_cell.angle_beta   90.00
_cell.angle_gamma   90.00
#
_symmetry.space_group_name_H-M   'P 1'
#
loop_
_entity.id
_entity.type
_entity.pdbx_description
1 polymer ?
#
loop_
_entity_poly.entity_id
_entity_poly.type
_entity_poly.pdbx_seq_one_letter_code
_entity_poly.pdbx_strand_id
1 'polypeptide(L)'
;MKKLILIIIVLFAAITSNFAQAPAGFKYQAVARDADNQPYQNENIAVRMSLIRDGVSGVIDYSERHEVTTTDLGVFDLQIGTGDLLNGNFNNINWGNHSYYLKVDLDPAGGTDYTHMGVSQLLSVPYALYAKRAGDSGSDADADPQNEIQVLSLNGNQLVLSNGGGSVNLPDFNNDDQHLSLSGTMLSIEGGNSVNLSSLLNDADPDPTNEIQTLSLNGTQISLSNGGGSINLPTGTTDTDDQHLTLNGTTLSIDDGNSVDLSPLQDGVNDADADPMNELQTIFKTGNTVSLSNGGGSFTDETNDADADPQNEIQTLSLNGTQISLSNGGGSINLPTGTTDTDDQHLTLNG
;
A
#
# COMPACT_ATOMS: atom_id res chain seq x y z
N MET A 1 45.41 6.96 -17.01
CA MET A 1 46.59 7.82 -17.25
C MET A 1 46.23 9.26 -17.60
N LYS A 2 45.41 9.54 -18.63
CA LYS A 2 45.05 10.92 -19.04
C LYS A 2 44.36 11.76 -17.93
N LYS A 3 43.48 11.15 -17.13
CA LYS A 3 42.81 11.84 -16.00
C LYS A 3 43.75 12.19 -14.84
N LEU A 4 44.80 11.39 -14.62
CA LEU A 4 45.80 11.63 -13.56
C LEU A 4 46.72 12.81 -13.93
N ILE A 5 47.12 12.89 -15.20
CA ILE A 5 47.95 14.00 -15.72
C ILE A 5 47.18 15.32 -15.65
N LEU A 6 45.88 15.32 -15.98
CA LEU A 6 45.04 16.52 -15.88
C LEU A 6 44.93 17.02 -14.43
N ILE A 7 44.77 16.12 -13.46
CA ILE A 7 44.71 16.46 -12.04
C ILE A 7 46.03 17.07 -11.56
N ILE A 8 47.17 16.51 -11.97
CA ILE A 8 48.49 17.04 -11.60
C ILE A 8 48.73 18.43 -12.19
N ILE A 9 48.30 18.68 -13.43
CA ILE A 9 48.45 20.00 -14.08
C ILE A 9 47.56 21.05 -13.41
N VAL A 10 46.32 20.69 -13.04
CA VAL A 10 45.42 21.60 -12.30
C VAL A 10 45.96 21.88 -10.89
N LEU A 11 46.55 20.87 -10.23
CA LEU A 11 47.16 21.05 -8.92
C LEU A 11 48.40 21.93 -8.97
N PHE A 12 49.21 21.86 -10.04
CA PHE A 12 50.39 22.71 -10.22
C PHE A 12 50.02 24.16 -10.58
N ALA A 13 48.93 24.37 -11.32
CA ALA A 13 48.43 25.70 -11.66
C ALA A 13 47.81 26.44 -10.45
N ALA A 14 47.37 25.73 -9.42
CA ALA A 14 46.79 26.31 -8.21
C ALA A 14 47.84 26.83 -7.20
N ILE A 15 49.13 26.56 -7.39
CA ILE A 15 50.19 26.88 -6.41
C ILE A 15 50.88 28.22 -6.73
N THR A 16 50.51 28.93 -7.80
CA THR A 16 51.03 30.28 -8.03
C THR A 16 50.27 31.30 -7.18
N SER A 17 50.61 31.36 -5.90
CA SER A 17 50.26 32.46 -5.01
C SER A 17 50.88 33.75 -5.54
N ASN A 18 50.05 34.57 -6.17
CA ASN A 18 50.40 35.96 -6.46
C ASN A 18 50.43 36.71 -5.12
N PHE A 19 51.63 36.95 -4.59
CA PHE A 19 51.80 37.88 -3.48
C PHE A 19 51.56 39.29 -4.01
N ALA A 20 50.36 39.82 -3.80
CA ALA A 20 50.11 41.25 -3.94
C ALA A 20 50.81 41.97 -2.77
N GLN A 21 52.12 42.17 -2.87
CA GLN A 21 52.83 43.01 -1.92
C GLN A 21 52.51 44.47 -2.24
N ALA A 22 52.14 45.24 -1.21
CA ALA A 22 51.99 46.68 -1.36
C ALA A 22 53.30 47.26 -1.93
N PRO A 23 53.25 48.25 -2.83
CA PRO A 23 54.45 48.87 -3.40
C PRO A 23 55.42 49.28 -2.28
N ALA A 24 56.68 48.83 -2.39
CA ALA A 24 57.71 49.11 -1.41
C ALA A 24 58.25 50.54 -1.55
N GLY A 25 57.45 51.51 -1.13
CA GLY A 25 57.83 52.92 -1.18
C GLY A 25 56.73 53.86 -0.71
N PHE A 26 57.08 55.14 -0.55
CA PHE A 26 56.13 56.19 -0.18
C PHE A 26 56.39 57.47 -0.97
N LYS A 27 55.34 58.27 -1.14
CA LYS A 27 55.42 59.51 -1.93
C LYS A 27 56.09 60.63 -1.14
N TYR A 28 56.85 61.45 -1.86
CA TYR A 28 57.45 62.67 -1.36
C TYR A 28 57.24 63.78 -2.40
N GLN A 29 56.88 64.97 -1.92
CA GLN A 29 56.73 66.16 -2.75
C GLN A 29 57.38 67.33 -2.02
N ALA A 30 58.14 68.14 -2.75
CA ALA A 30 58.79 69.33 -2.21
C ALA A 30 58.90 70.43 -3.27
N VAL A 31 59.31 71.61 -2.82
CA VAL A 31 59.58 72.77 -3.67
C VAL A 31 61.07 73.08 -3.59
N ALA A 32 61.78 72.98 -4.71
CA ALA A 32 63.18 73.33 -4.80
C ALA A 32 63.33 74.85 -4.99
N ARG A 33 64.09 75.49 -4.10
CA ARG A 33 64.38 76.93 -4.14
C ARG A 33 65.87 77.19 -3.96
N ASP A 34 66.34 78.28 -4.55
CA ASP A 34 67.69 78.79 -4.34
C ASP A 34 67.83 79.58 -3.03
N ALA A 35 69.02 80.12 -2.79
CA ALA A 35 69.33 80.90 -1.58
C ALA A 35 68.56 82.22 -1.47
N ASP A 36 68.10 82.78 -2.61
CA ASP A 36 67.29 84.00 -2.69
C ASP A 36 65.78 83.68 -2.65
N ASN A 37 65.43 82.43 -2.32
CA ASN A 37 64.07 81.91 -2.23
C ASN A 37 63.31 81.87 -3.57
N GLN A 38 64.01 81.96 -4.70
CA GLN A 38 63.42 81.76 -6.03
C GLN A 38 63.32 80.25 -6.34
N PRO A 39 62.22 79.80 -6.96
CA PRO A 39 62.11 78.40 -7.36
C PRO A 39 63.06 78.07 -8.51
N TYR A 40 63.61 76.85 -8.50
CA TYR A 40 64.23 76.28 -9.71
C TYR A 40 63.11 75.89 -10.67
N GLN A 41 62.88 76.66 -11.73
CA GLN A 41 61.69 76.53 -12.60
C GLN A 41 61.97 75.68 -13.83
N ASN A 42 61.23 74.59 -14.03
CA ASN A 42 61.42 73.68 -15.17
C ASN A 42 62.87 73.17 -15.30
N GLU A 43 63.57 73.03 -14.17
CA GLU A 43 64.96 72.63 -14.12
C GLU A 43 65.05 71.13 -13.81
N ASN A 44 66.05 70.48 -14.40
CA ASN A 44 66.38 69.10 -14.08
C ASN A 44 67.34 69.06 -12.90
N ILE A 45 66.85 68.60 -11.75
CA ILE A 45 67.59 68.56 -10.49
C ILE A 45 67.83 67.12 -10.05
N ALA A 46 68.92 66.88 -9.33
CA ALA A 46 69.17 65.59 -8.70
C ALA A 46 68.92 65.69 -7.19
N VAL A 47 68.14 64.75 -6.66
CA VAL A 47 67.81 64.69 -5.23
C VAL A 47 68.27 63.36 -4.68
N ARG A 48 69.01 63.39 -3.58
CA ARG A 48 69.40 62.21 -2.83
C ARG A 48 68.53 62.09 -1.58
N MET A 49 67.84 60.96 -1.48
CA MET A 49 67.00 60.61 -0.34
C MET A 49 67.75 59.60 0.52
N SER A 50 67.95 59.89 1.80
CA SER A 50 68.63 58.99 2.73
C SER A 50 67.78 58.75 3.99
N LEU A 51 67.69 57.50 4.42
CA LEU A 51 67.03 57.09 5.66
C LEU A 51 68.08 56.84 6.74
N ILE A 52 68.01 57.66 7.78
CA ILE A 52 68.94 57.65 8.91
C ILE A 52 68.24 57.09 10.14
N ARG A 53 68.84 56.09 10.79
CA ARG A 53 68.28 55.49 12.02
C ARG A 53 68.73 56.21 13.29
N ASP A 54 67.85 56.24 14.29
CA ASP A 54 68.11 56.61 15.69
C ASP A 54 68.57 58.06 15.93
N GLY A 55 68.45 58.95 14.94
CA GLY A 55 68.67 60.39 15.11
C GLY A 55 69.12 61.12 13.84
N VAL A 56 69.17 62.46 13.90
CA VAL A 56 69.54 63.31 12.75
C VAL A 56 70.98 63.12 12.25
N SER A 57 71.87 62.60 13.09
CA SER A 57 73.26 62.27 12.77
C SER A 57 73.55 60.78 12.90
N GLY A 58 72.52 59.93 12.81
CA GLY A 58 72.64 58.49 12.90
C GLY A 58 73.28 57.85 11.66
N VAL A 59 73.19 56.52 11.59
CA VAL A 59 73.72 55.74 10.45
C VAL A 59 72.72 55.75 9.29
N ILE A 60 73.21 55.91 8.06
CA ILE A 60 72.41 55.78 6.85
C ILE A 60 72.21 54.28 6.57
N ASP A 61 71.00 53.79 6.79
CA ASP A 61 70.63 52.40 6.48
C ASP A 61 70.23 52.23 5.01
N TYR A 62 69.75 53.31 4.38
CA TYR A 62 69.34 53.30 2.98
C TYR A 62 69.53 54.67 2.34
N SER A 63 69.98 54.70 1.08
CA SER A 63 69.96 55.93 0.28
C SER A 63 69.80 55.62 -1.21
N GLU A 64 69.11 56.52 -1.90
CA GLU A 64 68.85 56.46 -3.34
C GLU A 64 68.94 57.85 -3.97
N ARG A 65 69.13 57.86 -5.28
CA ARG A 65 69.16 59.06 -6.13
C ARG A 65 67.91 59.10 -6.99
N HIS A 66 67.37 60.31 -7.15
CA HIS A 66 66.33 60.63 -8.12
C HIS A 66 66.79 61.79 -8.98
N GLU A 67 66.46 61.76 -10.26
CA GLU A 67 66.60 62.87 -11.17
C GLU A 67 65.20 63.28 -11.63
N VAL A 68 64.81 64.51 -11.33
CA VAL A 68 63.44 64.99 -11.50
C VAL A 68 63.44 66.37 -12.13
N THR A 69 62.43 66.64 -12.95
CA THR A 69 62.19 67.99 -13.50
C THR A 69 61.18 68.71 -12.64
N THR A 70 61.52 69.92 -12.19
CA THR A 70 60.61 70.75 -11.41
C THR A 70 59.53 71.40 -12.29
N THR A 71 58.45 71.86 -11.67
CA THR A 71 57.46 72.74 -12.32
C THR A 71 57.91 74.19 -12.37
N ASP A 72 57.11 75.07 -12.97
CA ASP A 72 57.28 76.53 -12.94
C ASP A 72 57.30 77.13 -11.53
N LEU A 73 56.71 76.44 -10.55
CA LEU A 73 56.74 76.80 -9.14
C LEU A 73 57.86 76.13 -8.35
N GLY A 74 58.72 75.34 -9.00
CA GLY A 74 59.80 74.58 -8.36
C GLY A 74 59.33 73.29 -7.68
N VAL A 75 58.06 72.89 -7.83
CA VAL A 75 57.50 71.66 -7.24
C VAL A 75 58.04 70.44 -8.00
N PHE A 76 58.44 69.40 -7.27
CA PHE A 76 58.69 68.06 -7.82
C PHE A 76 58.07 67.00 -6.93
N ASP A 77 57.68 65.87 -7.51
CA ASP A 77 57.23 64.68 -6.80
C ASP A 77 58.13 63.48 -7.13
N LEU A 78 58.31 62.61 -6.15
CA LEU A 78 59.04 61.36 -6.31
C LEU A 78 58.45 60.28 -5.41
N GLN A 79 58.84 59.04 -5.67
CA GLN A 79 58.52 57.90 -4.82
C GLN A 79 59.80 57.37 -4.20
N ILE A 80 59.89 57.46 -2.87
CA ILE A 80 61.04 56.95 -2.14
C ILE A 80 60.97 55.43 -2.14
N GLY A 81 62.08 54.76 -2.48
CA GLY A 81 62.19 53.30 -2.61
C GLY A 81 62.23 52.80 -4.06
N THR A 82 62.12 53.70 -5.04
CA THR A 82 62.16 53.35 -6.48
C THR A 82 63.25 54.07 -7.27
N GLY A 83 64.10 54.85 -6.59
CA GLY A 83 65.20 55.59 -7.22
C GLY A 83 66.41 54.69 -7.48
N ASP A 84 67.45 55.29 -8.04
CA ASP A 84 68.72 54.62 -8.28
C ASP A 84 69.41 54.37 -6.94
N LEU A 85 69.60 53.09 -6.60
CA LEU A 85 70.15 52.68 -5.32
C LEU A 85 71.60 53.16 -5.16
N LEU A 86 71.88 53.83 -4.04
CA LEU A 86 73.23 54.23 -3.64
C LEU A 86 73.76 53.39 -2.47
N ASN A 87 72.90 53.04 -1.50
CA ASN A 87 73.27 52.24 -0.32
C ASN A 87 72.06 51.51 0.26
N GLY A 88 72.28 50.32 0.81
CA GLY A 88 71.27 49.55 1.54
C GLY A 88 70.27 48.80 0.66
N ASN A 89 69.14 48.39 1.25
CA ASN A 89 68.00 47.79 0.55
C ASN A 89 66.71 48.24 1.24
N PHE A 90 65.81 48.91 0.51
CA PHE A 90 64.58 49.48 1.05
C PHE A 90 63.67 48.45 1.71
N ASN A 91 63.60 47.23 1.16
CA ASN A 91 62.74 46.16 1.65
C ASN A 91 63.22 45.57 2.99
N ASN A 92 64.51 45.77 3.32
CA ASN A 92 65.11 45.21 4.53
C ASN A 92 65.19 46.23 5.68
N ILE A 93 64.62 47.42 5.51
CA ILE A 93 64.61 48.45 6.54
C ILE A 93 63.74 47.99 7.71
N ASN A 94 64.30 48.04 8.93
CA ASN A 94 63.61 47.61 10.13
C ASN A 94 62.77 48.75 10.74
N TRP A 95 61.66 49.08 10.07
CA TRP A 95 60.73 50.15 10.46
C TRP A 95 60.14 50.02 11.86
N GLY A 96 60.16 48.82 12.46
CA GLY A 96 59.56 48.55 13.77
C GLY A 96 60.48 48.82 14.96
N ASN A 97 61.79 48.62 14.80
CA ASN A 97 62.75 48.69 15.90
C ASN A 97 63.50 50.02 16.01
N HIS A 98 63.51 50.81 14.94
CA HIS A 98 64.26 52.06 14.88
C HIS A 98 63.35 53.24 14.52
N SER A 99 63.69 54.41 15.03
CA SER A 99 63.13 55.67 14.53
C SER A 99 63.92 56.12 13.31
N TYR A 100 63.25 56.33 12.19
CA TYR A 100 63.89 56.76 10.95
C TYR A 100 63.68 58.25 10.68
N TYR A 101 64.71 58.86 10.09
CA TYR A 101 64.76 60.25 9.69
C TYR A 101 65.08 60.33 8.20
N LEU A 102 64.35 61.15 7.46
CA LEU A 102 64.59 61.43 6.06
C LEU A 102 65.56 62.60 5.95
N LYS A 103 66.76 62.31 5.44
CA LYS A 103 67.74 63.30 5.01
C LYS A 103 67.57 63.57 3.53
N VAL A 104 67.54 64.84 3.17
CA VAL A 104 67.40 65.31 1.78
C VAL A 104 68.65 66.09 1.40
N ASP A 105 69.27 65.71 0.30
CA ASP A 105 70.33 66.51 -0.33
C ASP A 105 69.96 66.80 -1.79
N LEU A 106 70.30 68.00 -2.28
CA LEU A 106 69.91 68.52 -3.59
C LEU A 106 71.14 68.96 -4.39
N ASP A 107 71.21 68.56 -5.65
CA ASP A 107 72.09 69.16 -6.65
C ASP A 107 71.22 69.84 -7.73
N PRO A 108 71.17 71.19 -7.75
CA PRO A 108 70.36 71.94 -8.71
C PRO A 108 70.78 71.77 -10.17
N ALA A 109 72.01 71.29 -10.45
CA ALA A 109 72.50 71.07 -11.81
C ALA A 109 72.29 69.62 -12.30
N GLY A 110 71.64 68.77 -11.50
CA GLY A 110 71.43 67.36 -11.84
C GLY A 110 72.68 66.48 -11.70
N GLY A 111 73.77 67.01 -11.13
CA GLY A 111 75.06 66.33 -10.99
C GLY A 111 75.17 65.41 -9.77
N THR A 112 76.33 65.44 -9.11
CA THR A 112 76.61 64.69 -7.87
C THR A 112 77.09 65.60 -6.72
N ASP A 113 77.07 66.91 -6.91
CA ASP A 113 77.57 67.91 -5.97
C ASP A 113 76.44 68.39 -5.05
N TYR A 114 75.99 67.45 -4.20
CA TYR A 114 74.83 67.64 -3.35
C TYR A 114 75.05 68.66 -2.21
N THR A 115 74.10 69.58 -2.06
CA THR A 115 73.93 70.46 -0.90
C THR A 115 72.90 69.88 0.06
N HIS A 116 73.19 69.92 1.37
CA HIS A 116 72.29 69.39 2.39
C HIS A 116 71.08 70.31 2.63
N MET A 117 69.87 69.77 2.49
CA MET A 117 68.61 70.53 2.62
C MET A 117 67.91 70.36 3.96
N GLY A 118 68.34 69.39 4.76
CA GLY A 118 67.82 69.14 6.11
C GLY A 118 67.55 67.67 6.41
N VAL A 119 67.21 67.41 7.67
CA VAL A 119 66.83 66.09 8.18
C VAL A 119 65.55 66.22 9.00
N SER A 120 64.55 65.38 8.72
CA SER A 120 63.28 65.36 9.44
C SER A 120 62.89 63.94 9.85
N GLN A 121 62.28 63.77 11.03
CA GLN A 121 61.82 62.45 11.47
C GLN A 121 60.62 61.99 10.64
N LEU A 122 60.63 60.72 10.22
CA LEU A 122 59.45 60.08 9.66
C LEU A 122 58.52 59.66 10.80
N LEU A 123 57.31 60.20 10.80
CA LEU A 123 56.25 59.84 11.74
C LEU A 123 55.24 58.92 11.05
N SER A 124 54.63 58.02 11.82
CA SER A 124 53.58 57.13 11.31
C SER A 124 52.38 57.92 10.82
N VAL A 125 51.84 57.56 9.64
CA VAL A 125 50.56 58.07 9.17
C VAL A 125 49.39 57.43 9.96
N PRO A 126 48.22 58.09 10.09
CA PRO A 126 47.09 57.55 10.86
C PRO A 126 46.66 56.13 10.47
N TYR A 127 46.71 55.78 9.18
CA TYR A 127 46.40 54.42 8.70
C TYR A 127 47.45 53.38 9.13
N ALA A 128 48.73 53.76 9.16
CA ALA A 128 49.80 52.88 9.66
C ALA A 128 49.71 52.68 11.18
N LEU A 129 49.24 53.68 11.93
CA LEU A 129 48.95 53.54 13.37
C LEU A 129 47.79 52.57 13.64
N TYR A 130 46.76 52.58 12.78
CA TYR A 130 45.67 51.61 12.85
C TYR A 130 46.14 50.19 12.51
N ALA A 131 46.95 50.04 11.45
CA ALA A 131 47.54 48.75 11.07
C ALA A 131 48.46 48.17 12.17
N LYS A 132 49.24 49.02 12.86
CA LYS A 132 50.04 48.60 14.03
C LYS A 132 49.15 48.00 15.13
N ARG A 133 48.01 48.62 15.45
CA ARG A 133 47.08 48.08 16.45
C ARG A 133 46.34 46.82 16.01
N ALA A 134 46.12 46.65 14.71
CA ALA A 134 45.50 45.43 14.16
C ALA A 134 46.47 44.24 14.10
N GLY A 135 47.78 44.50 13.98
CA GLY A 135 48.83 43.47 14.08
C GLY A 135 49.30 43.19 15.51
N ASP A 136 48.91 44.02 16.47
CA ASP A 136 49.21 43.88 17.91
C ASP A 136 48.04 43.19 18.64
N SER A 137 47.41 42.22 17.97
CA SER A 137 46.67 41.15 18.63
C SER A 137 47.68 40.48 19.55
N GLY A 138 47.63 40.79 20.85
CA GLY A 138 48.66 40.39 21.80
C GLY A 138 49.03 38.94 21.58
N SER A 139 50.31 38.69 21.30
CA SER A 139 50.90 37.36 21.07
C SER A 139 50.19 36.33 21.92
N ASP A 140 49.31 35.55 21.31
CA ASP A 140 48.69 34.36 21.89
C ASP A 140 49.73 33.24 22.11
N ALA A 141 51.00 33.54 21.82
CA ALA A 141 52.16 32.67 21.91
C ALA A 141 52.09 31.47 20.97
N ASP A 142 51.12 31.49 20.05
CA ASP A 142 50.97 30.53 18.98
C ASP A 142 51.31 31.23 17.65
N ALA A 143 52.34 30.73 16.97
CA ALA A 143 52.85 31.32 15.75
C ALA A 143 52.40 30.52 14.50
N ASP A 144 51.44 29.61 14.65
CA ASP A 144 50.95 28.77 13.56
C ASP A 144 49.71 29.37 12.86
N PRO A 145 49.87 30.04 11.70
CA PRO A 145 48.79 30.68 10.95
C PRO A 145 47.75 29.72 10.35
N GLN A 146 47.83 28.42 10.66
CA GLN A 146 46.94 27.40 10.13
C GLN A 146 45.89 26.94 11.16
N ASN A 147 46.03 27.30 12.43
CA ASN A 147 45.21 26.73 13.50
C ASN A 147 44.17 27.70 14.11
N GLU A 148 44.09 28.93 13.61
CA GLU A 148 43.18 29.97 14.12
C GLU A 148 41.71 29.69 13.83
N ILE A 149 41.44 28.93 12.75
CA ILE A 149 40.09 28.47 12.43
C ILE A 149 40.01 26.98 12.78
N GLN A 150 39.40 26.69 13.93
CA GLN A 150 39.16 25.32 14.34
C GLN A 150 37.83 24.79 13.79
N VAL A 151 37.89 23.64 13.16
CA VAL A 151 36.72 22.85 12.77
C VAL A 151 36.41 21.89 13.90
N LEU A 152 35.17 21.96 14.38
CA LEU A 152 34.62 21.03 15.37
C LEU A 152 34.09 19.79 14.65
N SER A 153 34.51 18.61 15.06
CA SER A 153 33.96 17.34 14.57
C SER A 153 33.57 16.42 15.71
N LEU A 154 32.54 15.61 15.50
CA LEU A 154 32.10 14.60 16.45
C LEU A 154 32.58 13.23 15.98
N ASN A 155 33.32 12.50 16.84
CA ASN A 155 33.68 11.10 16.62
C ASN A 155 33.13 10.27 17.79
N GLY A 156 31.99 9.62 17.57
CA GLY A 156 31.21 9.02 18.65
C GLY A 156 30.79 10.09 19.67
N ASN A 157 31.17 9.91 20.93
CA ASN A 157 30.87 10.80 22.05
C ASN A 157 31.99 11.82 22.33
N GLN A 158 33.01 11.89 21.48
CA GLN A 158 34.12 12.82 21.64
C GLN A 158 34.01 13.98 20.64
N LEU A 159 33.93 15.20 21.16
CA LEU A 159 34.06 16.42 20.39
C LEU A 159 35.56 16.70 20.18
N VAL A 160 36.01 16.63 18.93
CA VAL A 160 37.41 16.82 18.55
C VAL A 160 37.56 18.13 17.80
N LEU A 161 38.61 18.87 18.16
CA LEU A 161 39.02 20.10 17.51
C LEU A 161 40.09 19.82 16.46
N SER A 162 40.00 20.46 15.29
CA SER A 162 41.03 20.33 14.25
C SER A 162 42.38 20.90 14.69
N ASN A 163 43.43 20.60 13.92
CA ASN A 163 44.78 21.19 14.08
C ASN A 163 45.38 21.02 15.49
N GLY A 164 45.07 19.90 16.16
CA GLY A 164 45.66 19.60 17.47
C GLY A 164 45.04 20.38 18.63
N GLY A 165 43.90 21.05 18.44
CA GLY A 165 43.19 21.80 19.50
C GLY A 165 42.67 20.96 20.67
N GLY A 166 42.87 19.65 20.63
CA GLY A 166 42.49 18.70 21.67
C GLY A 166 41.10 18.09 21.44
N SER A 167 40.59 17.44 22.46
CA SER A 167 39.27 16.82 22.41
C SER A 167 38.62 16.80 23.79
N VAL A 168 37.30 16.83 23.81
CA VAL A 168 36.47 16.71 25.00
C VAL A 168 35.54 15.53 24.82
N ASN A 169 35.59 14.58 25.75
CA ASN A 169 34.55 13.57 25.84
C ASN A 169 33.29 14.26 26.33
N LEU A 170 32.28 14.32 25.47
CA LEU A 170 30.96 14.75 25.90
C LEU A 170 30.41 13.69 26.84
N PRO A 171 29.72 14.07 27.93
CA PRO A 171 29.01 13.10 28.73
C PRO A 171 28.05 12.35 27.82
N ASP A 172 27.93 11.05 28.07
CA ASP A 172 26.91 10.19 27.49
C ASP A 172 25.53 10.75 27.84
N PHE A 173 25.04 11.67 27.01
CA PHE A 173 23.66 12.08 27.04
C PHE A 173 22.87 10.88 26.50
N ASN A 174 22.48 9.98 27.41
CA ASN A 174 21.37 9.02 27.31
C ASN A 174 21.51 7.61 26.70
N ASN A 175 22.64 6.92 26.83
CA ASN A 175 22.67 5.44 26.74
C ASN A 175 22.11 4.74 27.99
N ASP A 176 21.05 5.32 28.54
CA ASP A 176 19.98 4.54 29.13
C ASP A 176 19.34 3.72 27.99
N ASP A 177 20.03 2.67 27.56
CA ASP A 177 19.37 1.55 26.93
C ASP A 177 18.86 0.68 28.07
N GLN A 178 17.76 1.09 28.72
CA GLN A 178 17.03 0.26 29.68
C GLN A 178 16.51 -0.99 28.96
N HIS A 179 17.32 -2.04 28.93
CA HIS A 179 16.85 -3.35 28.51
C HIS A 179 15.93 -3.91 29.59
N LEU A 180 14.64 -3.98 29.27
CA LEU A 180 13.67 -4.74 30.05
C LEU A 180 13.80 -6.22 29.69
N SER A 181 14.01 -7.07 30.69
CA SER A 181 14.05 -8.52 30.55
C SER A 181 12.96 -9.17 31.41
N LEU A 182 12.30 -10.20 30.86
CA LEU A 182 11.35 -11.02 31.59
C LEU A 182 11.90 -12.44 31.67
N SER A 183 12.16 -12.92 32.89
CA SER A 183 12.56 -14.30 33.14
C SER A 183 11.60 -14.92 34.15
N GLY A 184 10.81 -15.90 33.69
CA GLY A 184 9.66 -16.39 34.46
C GLY A 184 8.67 -15.26 34.71
N THR A 185 8.41 -14.95 35.98
CA THR A 185 7.53 -13.84 36.42
C THR A 185 8.28 -12.57 36.81
N MET A 186 9.61 -12.53 36.69
CA MET A 186 10.40 -11.38 37.13
C MET A 186 10.71 -10.46 35.95
N LEU A 187 10.10 -9.28 35.95
CA LEU A 187 10.42 -8.19 35.03
C LEU A 187 11.54 -7.36 35.64
N SER A 188 12.68 -7.29 34.95
CA SER A 188 13.87 -6.57 35.43
C SER A 188 14.31 -5.52 34.43
N ILE A 189 14.80 -4.39 34.93
CA ILE A 189 15.46 -3.35 34.13
C ILE A 189 16.97 -3.52 34.30
N GLU A 190 17.73 -3.49 33.20
CA GLU A 190 19.19 -3.56 33.24
C GLU A 190 19.79 -2.50 34.19
N GLY A 191 20.59 -2.94 35.16
CA GLY A 191 21.19 -2.07 36.19
C GLY A 191 20.18 -1.46 37.18
N GLY A 192 18.90 -1.81 37.08
CA GLY A 192 17.80 -1.25 37.86
C GLY A 192 17.10 -2.25 38.77
N ASN A 193 15.87 -1.90 39.16
CA ASN A 193 15.04 -2.73 40.02
C ASN A 193 14.38 -3.86 39.21
N SER A 194 13.98 -4.91 39.93
CA SER A 194 13.10 -5.95 39.41
C SER A 194 11.75 -5.94 40.13
N VAL A 195 10.71 -6.34 39.41
CA VAL A 195 9.34 -6.48 39.91
C VAL A 195 8.88 -7.91 39.65
N ASN A 196 8.39 -8.58 40.69
CA ASN A 196 7.79 -9.90 40.54
C ASN A 196 6.30 -9.77 40.18
N LEU A 197 5.95 -10.24 38.99
CA LEU A 197 4.60 -10.23 38.44
C LEU A 197 3.79 -11.49 38.81
N SER A 198 4.31 -12.36 39.68
CA SER A 198 3.61 -13.58 40.11
C SER A 198 2.24 -13.32 40.73
N SER A 199 2.05 -12.14 41.33
CA SER A 199 0.75 -11.73 41.89
C SER A 199 -0.32 -11.38 40.83
N LEU A 200 0.09 -11.20 39.56
CA LEU A 200 -0.81 -10.98 38.43
C LEU A 200 -1.24 -12.30 37.76
N LEU A 201 -0.56 -13.41 38.08
CA LEU A 201 -1.02 -14.75 37.75
C LEU A 201 -2.11 -15.11 38.75
N ASN A 202 -3.34 -14.72 38.42
CA ASN A 202 -4.50 -15.08 39.22
C ASN A 202 -4.98 -16.47 38.79
N ASP A 203 -4.26 -17.50 39.20
CA ASP A 203 -4.81 -18.85 39.32
C ASP A 203 -4.64 -19.32 40.77
N ALA A 204 -5.55 -20.19 41.20
CA ALA A 204 -5.54 -20.74 42.56
C ALA A 204 -4.58 -21.95 42.68
N ASP A 205 -3.89 -22.32 41.61
CA ASP A 205 -3.03 -23.50 41.50
C ASP A 205 -1.85 -23.22 40.52
N PRO A 206 -0.60 -23.09 41.00
CA PRO A 206 0.55 -22.61 40.23
C PRO A 206 1.21 -23.66 39.30
N ASP A 207 0.48 -24.66 38.81
CA ASP A 207 1.01 -25.67 37.88
C ASP A 207 0.79 -25.26 36.40
N PRO A 208 1.83 -24.76 35.70
CA PRO A 208 1.78 -24.19 34.33
C PRO A 208 1.44 -25.20 33.22
N THR A 209 1.15 -26.45 33.57
CA THR A 209 0.86 -27.52 32.61
C THR A 209 -0.62 -27.88 32.54
N ASN A 210 -1.44 -27.37 33.47
CA ASN A 210 -2.80 -27.84 33.67
C ASN A 210 -3.88 -26.87 33.18
N GLU A 211 -3.54 -25.69 32.64
CA GLU A 211 -4.49 -24.59 32.36
C GLU A 211 -5.35 -24.80 31.12
N ILE A 212 -4.88 -25.59 30.15
CA ILE A 212 -5.65 -25.93 28.95
C ILE A 212 -6.10 -27.39 29.08
N GLN A 213 -7.38 -27.59 29.43
CA GLN A 213 -7.96 -28.93 29.42
C GLN A 213 -8.56 -29.24 28.05
N THR A 214 -8.23 -30.41 27.52
CA THR A 214 -8.88 -30.97 26.33
C THR A 214 -10.07 -31.81 26.76
N LEU A 215 -11.21 -31.65 26.07
CA LEU A 215 -12.38 -32.49 26.27
C LEU A 215 -12.26 -33.72 25.36
N SER A 216 -12.45 -34.90 25.93
CA SER A 216 -12.53 -36.16 25.19
C SER A 216 -13.85 -36.85 25.49
N LEU A 217 -14.50 -37.38 24.45
CA LEU A 217 -15.69 -38.21 24.56
C LEU A 217 -15.33 -39.65 24.24
N ASN A 218 -15.51 -40.56 25.19
CA ASN A 218 -15.38 -42.00 24.98
C ASN A 218 -16.67 -42.70 25.41
N GLY A 219 -17.41 -43.24 24.42
CA GLY A 219 -18.76 -43.74 24.65
C GLY A 219 -19.68 -42.62 25.13
N THR A 220 -20.18 -42.74 26.37
CA THR A 220 -21.05 -41.73 27.01
C THR A 220 -20.33 -40.92 28.08
N GLN A 221 -19.00 -41.02 28.23
CA GLN A 221 -18.27 -40.23 29.23
C GLN A 221 -17.49 -39.09 28.57
N ILE A 222 -17.77 -37.85 28.99
CA ILE A 222 -16.92 -36.69 28.70
C ILE A 222 -15.90 -36.57 29.81
N SER A 223 -14.62 -36.61 29.46
CA SER A 223 -13.50 -36.47 30.40
C SER A 223 -12.66 -35.25 30.06
N LEU A 224 -12.20 -34.54 31.08
CA LEU A 224 -11.23 -33.46 30.96
C LEU A 224 -9.81 -34.02 31.12
N SER A 225 -8.87 -33.55 30.32
CA SER A 225 -7.45 -33.87 30.52
C SER A 225 -6.92 -33.31 31.84
N ASN A 226 -5.71 -33.73 32.23
CA ASN A 226 -4.98 -33.23 33.40
C ASN A 226 -5.74 -33.39 34.74
N GLY A 227 -6.56 -34.43 34.88
CA GLY A 227 -7.24 -34.74 36.15
C GLY A 227 -8.46 -33.86 36.44
N GLY A 228 -8.96 -33.08 35.47
CA GLY A 228 -10.15 -32.24 35.61
C GLY A 228 -11.47 -32.97 35.86
N GLY A 229 -11.44 -34.30 35.97
CA GLY A 229 -12.60 -35.15 36.24
C GLY A 229 -13.33 -35.59 34.96
N SER A 230 -14.44 -36.31 35.15
CA SER A 230 -15.29 -36.76 34.06
C SER A 230 -16.75 -36.74 34.46
N ILE A 231 -17.62 -36.60 33.45
CA ILE A 231 -19.06 -36.67 33.58
C ILE A 231 -19.61 -37.72 32.61
N ASN A 232 -20.43 -38.62 33.13
CA ASN A 232 -21.20 -39.53 32.29
C ASN A 232 -22.44 -38.80 31.78
N LEU A 233 -22.56 -38.68 30.46
CA LEU A 233 -23.81 -38.33 29.82
C LEU A 233 -24.86 -39.41 30.15
N PRO A 234 -26.13 -39.03 30.36
CA PRO A 234 -27.22 -39.98 30.52
C PRO A 234 -27.28 -40.96 29.33
N THR A 235 -27.36 -42.25 29.62
CA THR A 235 -27.55 -43.28 28.58
C THR A 235 -28.93 -43.10 27.95
N GLY A 236 -28.98 -42.86 26.64
CA GLY A 236 -30.22 -42.70 25.87
C GLY A 236 -30.43 -41.37 25.15
N THR A 237 -29.37 -40.56 24.95
CA THR A 237 -29.45 -39.27 24.22
C THR A 237 -28.73 -39.27 22.87
N THR A 238 -28.30 -40.43 22.37
CA THR A 238 -28.09 -40.57 20.92
C THR A 238 -29.48 -40.60 20.30
N ASP A 239 -29.84 -39.52 19.63
CA ASP A 239 -31.04 -39.46 18.80
C ASP A 239 -30.94 -40.54 17.72
N THR A 240 -31.61 -41.67 17.95
CA THR A 240 -31.78 -42.77 16.99
C THR A 240 -33.24 -42.84 16.57
N ASP A 241 -33.89 -41.69 16.37
CA ASP A 241 -35.28 -41.59 15.96
C ASP A 241 -35.47 -41.80 14.45
N ASP A 242 -34.59 -42.56 13.80
CA ASP A 242 -34.81 -43.08 12.45
C ASP A 242 -36.03 -44.00 12.46
N GLN A 243 -37.20 -43.39 12.26
CA GLN A 243 -38.51 -44.03 12.26
C GLN A 243 -38.80 -44.58 10.87
N HIS A 244 -38.44 -45.84 10.63
CA HIS A 244 -38.79 -46.49 9.38
C HIS A 244 -40.29 -46.86 9.38
N LEU A 245 -41.04 -46.37 8.39
CA LEU A 245 -42.42 -46.78 8.16
C LEU A 245 -42.42 -47.94 7.16
N THR A 246 -43.00 -49.08 7.56
CA THR A 246 -43.10 -50.29 6.75
C THR A 246 -44.56 -50.61 6.48
N LEU A 247 -44.93 -50.82 5.21
CA LEU A 247 -46.24 -51.33 4.81
C LEU A 247 -46.10 -52.79 4.38
N ASN A 248 -46.76 -53.70 5.11
CA ASN A 248 -46.82 -55.12 4.76
C ASN A 248 -48.28 -55.57 4.63
N GLY A 249 -48.71 -55.86 3.39
CA GLY A 249 -50.12 -56.05 3.08
C GLY A 249 -50.90 -54.74 3.29
N THR A 250 -51.88 -54.77 4.20
CA THR A 250 -52.69 -53.60 4.59
C THR A 250 -52.24 -52.96 5.90
N THR A 251 -51.21 -53.49 6.57
CA THR A 251 -50.76 -52.98 7.87
C THR A 251 -49.57 -52.05 7.73
N LEU A 252 -49.73 -50.79 8.15
CA LEU A 252 -48.65 -49.80 8.24
C LEU A 252 -48.08 -49.80 9.67
N SER A 253 -46.77 -49.98 9.82
CA SER A 253 -46.08 -49.98 11.12
C SER A 253 -44.88 -49.05 11.13
N ILE A 254 -44.54 -48.52 12.30
CA ILE A 254 -43.30 -47.79 12.58
C ILE A 254 -42.38 -48.66 13.45
N ASP A 255 -41.07 -48.60 13.21
CA ASP A 255 -40.09 -49.35 14.02
C ASP A 255 -40.24 -49.03 15.52
N ASP A 256 -40.27 -50.09 16.34
CA ASP A 256 -40.51 -50.06 17.79
C ASP A 256 -41.77 -49.30 18.26
N GLY A 257 -42.73 -49.07 17.36
CA GLY A 257 -44.00 -48.41 17.68
C GLY A 257 -45.23 -49.18 17.24
N ASN A 258 -46.33 -48.44 17.08
CA ASN A 258 -47.63 -49.02 16.80
C ASN A 258 -47.80 -49.40 15.33
N SER A 259 -48.70 -50.34 15.08
CA SER A 259 -49.20 -50.65 13.74
C SER A 259 -50.66 -50.26 13.57
N VAL A 260 -51.05 -49.94 12.35
CA VAL A 260 -52.42 -49.57 11.95
C VAL A 260 -52.83 -50.44 10.77
N ASP A 261 -53.98 -51.10 10.88
CA ASP A 261 -54.57 -51.86 9.77
C ASP A 261 -55.42 -50.93 8.88
N LEU A 262 -55.07 -50.89 7.60
CA LEU A 262 -55.73 -50.08 6.57
C LEU A 262 -56.67 -50.92 5.68
N SER A 263 -56.89 -52.21 6.01
CA SER A 263 -57.83 -53.08 5.30
C SER A 263 -59.25 -52.50 5.15
N PRO A 264 -59.80 -51.73 6.11
CA PRO A 264 -61.14 -51.16 5.96
C PRO A 264 -61.25 -50.07 4.88
N LEU A 265 -60.15 -49.66 4.26
CA LEU A 265 -60.12 -48.61 3.23
C LEU A 265 -60.09 -49.17 1.79
N GLN A 266 -60.19 -50.50 1.60
CA GLN A 266 -59.99 -51.16 0.30
C GLN A 266 -61.21 -51.92 -0.26
N ASP A 267 -62.22 -51.25 -0.80
CA ASP A 267 -63.05 -51.81 -1.89
C ASP A 267 -63.07 -50.94 -3.16
N GLY A 268 -62.60 -49.70 -3.07
CA GLY A 268 -62.43 -48.84 -4.25
C GLY A 268 -63.73 -48.41 -4.92
N VAL A 269 -64.90 -48.68 -4.31
CA VAL A 269 -66.22 -48.25 -4.78
C VAL A 269 -67.05 -47.76 -3.60
N ASN A 270 -67.68 -46.60 -3.73
CA ASN A 270 -68.47 -46.03 -2.64
C ASN A 270 -69.91 -46.57 -2.70
N ASP A 271 -70.12 -47.78 -2.19
CA ASP A 271 -71.44 -48.32 -1.87
C ASP A 271 -71.54 -48.66 -0.36
N ALA A 272 -72.66 -49.26 0.03
CA ALA A 272 -73.04 -49.40 1.43
C ALA A 272 -72.66 -50.76 2.04
N ASP A 273 -72.08 -51.67 1.27
CA ASP A 273 -71.67 -52.99 1.72
C ASP A 273 -70.31 -53.38 1.14
N ALA A 274 -69.49 -54.09 1.93
CA ALA A 274 -68.14 -54.47 1.54
C ALA A 274 -68.10 -55.86 0.87
N ASP A 275 -69.09 -56.21 0.04
CA ASP A 275 -69.16 -57.52 -0.63
C ASP A 275 -68.69 -57.46 -2.10
N PRO A 276 -67.46 -57.93 -2.40
CA PRO A 276 -66.83 -57.76 -3.70
C PRO A 276 -67.33 -58.71 -4.81
N MET A 277 -68.48 -59.37 -4.59
CA MET A 277 -69.07 -60.31 -5.56
C MET A 277 -70.33 -59.77 -6.26
N ASN A 278 -70.85 -58.61 -5.86
CA ASN A 278 -72.16 -58.14 -6.28
C ASN A 278 -72.13 -56.98 -7.30
N GLU A 279 -70.94 -56.52 -7.72
CA GLU A 279 -70.77 -55.26 -8.47
C GLU A 279 -71.01 -55.40 -9.98
N LEU A 280 -71.04 -56.62 -10.52
CA LEU A 280 -71.30 -56.89 -11.94
C LEU A 280 -72.59 -57.68 -12.14
N GLN A 281 -73.54 -57.08 -12.88
CA GLN A 281 -74.83 -57.70 -13.21
C GLN A 281 -74.85 -58.23 -14.66
N THR A 282 -75.30 -59.46 -14.85
CA THR A 282 -75.50 -60.10 -16.15
C THR A 282 -76.98 -60.12 -16.52
N ILE A 283 -77.31 -59.76 -17.76
CA ILE A 283 -78.69 -59.74 -18.28
C ILE A 283 -78.96 -61.02 -19.08
N PHE A 284 -80.09 -61.70 -18.79
CA PHE A 284 -80.55 -62.88 -19.53
C PHE A 284 -82.02 -62.74 -19.93
N LYS A 285 -82.37 -63.23 -21.13
CA LYS A 285 -83.77 -63.26 -21.62
C LYS A 285 -84.20 -64.71 -21.89
N THR A 286 -85.32 -65.10 -21.31
CA THR A 286 -85.93 -66.42 -21.50
C THR A 286 -87.40 -66.24 -21.84
N GLY A 287 -87.81 -66.60 -23.05
CA GLY A 287 -89.13 -66.22 -23.57
C GLY A 287 -89.29 -64.71 -23.61
N ASN A 288 -90.38 -64.18 -23.07
CA ASN A 288 -90.66 -62.75 -23.03
C ASN A 288 -90.13 -62.04 -21.77
N THR A 289 -89.51 -62.75 -20.83
CA THR A 289 -88.99 -62.15 -19.59
C THR A 289 -87.49 -61.88 -19.70
N VAL A 290 -87.09 -60.64 -19.43
CA VAL A 290 -85.69 -60.21 -19.28
C VAL A 290 -85.39 -60.07 -17.79
N SER A 291 -84.33 -60.70 -17.33
CA SER A 291 -83.93 -60.75 -15.91
C SER A 291 -82.47 -60.34 -15.72
N LEU A 292 -82.17 -59.76 -14.56
CA LEU A 292 -80.82 -59.44 -14.11
C LEU A 292 -80.35 -60.50 -13.10
N SER A 293 -79.05 -60.81 -13.08
CA SER A 293 -78.43 -61.68 -12.07
C SER A 293 -78.54 -61.11 -10.65
N ASN A 294 -78.06 -61.85 -9.64
CA ASN A 294 -77.88 -61.37 -8.26
C ASN A 294 -79.08 -60.60 -7.67
N GLY A 295 -80.31 -61.03 -8.00
CA GLY A 295 -81.54 -60.42 -7.48
C GLY A 295 -81.94 -59.08 -8.09
N GLY A 296 -81.31 -58.63 -9.19
CA GLY A 296 -81.59 -57.35 -9.85
C GLY A 296 -82.98 -57.19 -10.48
N GLY A 297 -83.85 -58.20 -10.37
CA GLY A 297 -85.23 -58.17 -10.84
C GLY A 297 -85.42 -58.64 -12.28
N SER A 298 -86.67 -58.56 -12.77
CA SER A 298 -87.03 -58.93 -14.14
C SER A 298 -88.24 -58.14 -14.62
N PHE A 299 -88.37 -57.98 -15.93
CA PHE A 299 -89.55 -57.38 -16.57
C PHE A 299 -89.98 -58.17 -17.83
N THR A 300 -91.24 -58.03 -18.22
CA THR A 300 -91.82 -58.67 -19.41
C THR A 300 -91.80 -57.71 -20.58
N ASP A 301 -91.33 -58.18 -21.74
CA ASP A 301 -91.27 -57.45 -23.00
C ASP A 301 -92.60 -57.64 -23.76
N GLU A 302 -93.49 -56.64 -23.71
CA GLU A 302 -94.93 -56.76 -24.06
C GLU A 302 -95.28 -56.41 -25.52
N THR A 303 -94.56 -56.92 -26.53
CA THR A 303 -95.14 -56.92 -27.89
C THR A 303 -96.28 -57.95 -27.95
N ASN A 304 -97.53 -57.46 -28.02
CA ASN A 304 -98.78 -58.20 -27.90
C ASN A 304 -99.54 -58.20 -29.25
N ASP A 305 -99.48 -59.28 -30.02
CA ASP A 305 -100.20 -59.51 -31.29
C ASP A 305 -101.49 -60.35 -31.14
N ALA A 306 -101.91 -60.61 -29.90
CA ALA A 306 -103.23 -61.09 -29.49
C ALA A 306 -103.71 -62.46 -30.01
N ASP A 307 -102.95 -63.18 -30.84
CA ASP A 307 -102.97 -64.64 -30.90
C ASP A 307 -101.57 -65.19 -31.23
N ALA A 308 -101.28 -66.43 -30.82
CA ALA A 308 -99.94 -67.02 -30.88
C ALA A 308 -99.77 -68.04 -32.02
N ASP A 309 -100.65 -68.04 -33.05
CA ASP A 309 -100.56 -69.00 -34.15
C ASP A 309 -99.98 -68.36 -35.43
N PRO A 310 -98.69 -68.57 -35.71
CA PRO A 310 -98.00 -67.93 -36.84
C PRO A 310 -98.48 -68.41 -38.23
N GLN A 311 -99.45 -69.34 -38.32
CA GLN A 311 -99.91 -69.90 -39.60
C GLN A 311 -101.13 -69.20 -40.21
N ASN A 312 -101.82 -68.33 -39.47
CA ASN A 312 -103.07 -67.72 -39.93
C ASN A 312 -102.89 -66.37 -40.66
N GLU A 313 -101.65 -65.89 -40.81
CA GLU A 313 -101.32 -64.52 -41.20
C GLU A 313 -101.31 -64.25 -42.71
N ILE A 314 -101.39 -65.27 -43.57
CA ILE A 314 -101.34 -65.13 -45.04
C ILE A 314 -102.49 -65.92 -45.70
N GLN A 315 -103.37 -65.24 -46.45
CA GLN A 315 -104.48 -65.88 -47.17
C GLN A 315 -104.18 -66.07 -48.67
N THR A 316 -104.60 -67.21 -49.22
CA THR A 316 -104.48 -67.54 -50.64
C THR A 316 -105.84 -67.43 -51.33
N LEU A 317 -105.88 -66.77 -52.50
CA LEU A 317 -107.09 -66.69 -53.33
C LEU A 317 -107.14 -67.85 -54.32
N SER A 318 -108.30 -68.49 -54.42
CA SER A 318 -108.57 -69.62 -55.31
C SER A 318 -109.79 -69.30 -56.19
N LEU A 319 -109.66 -69.45 -57.51
CA LEU A 319 -110.77 -69.31 -58.46
C LEU A 319 -111.26 -70.71 -58.87
N ASN A 320 -112.54 -71.00 -58.62
CA ASN A 320 -113.19 -72.22 -59.10
C ASN A 320 -114.49 -71.87 -59.84
N GLY A 321 -114.48 -72.08 -61.16
CA GLY A 321 -115.50 -71.55 -62.06
C GLY A 321 -115.49 -70.02 -62.06
N THR A 322 -116.61 -69.40 -61.69
CA THR A 322 -116.70 -67.95 -61.49
C THR A 322 -116.54 -67.53 -60.03
N GLN A 323 -116.39 -68.43 -59.06
CA GLN A 323 -116.24 -68.02 -57.65
C GLN A 323 -114.77 -67.90 -57.25
N ILE A 324 -114.36 -66.72 -56.79
CA ILE A 324 -113.08 -66.53 -56.08
C ILE A 324 -113.33 -66.68 -54.58
N SER A 325 -112.57 -67.55 -53.92
CA SER A 325 -112.65 -67.82 -52.49
C SER A 325 -111.31 -67.60 -51.79
N LEU A 326 -111.35 -67.07 -50.58
CA LEU A 326 -110.19 -66.87 -49.70
C LEU A 326 -110.01 -68.07 -48.76
N SER A 327 -108.75 -68.47 -48.51
CA SER A 327 -108.43 -69.52 -47.55
C SER A 327 -108.81 -69.12 -46.10
N ASN A 328 -108.89 -70.12 -45.22
CA ASN A 328 -109.13 -69.94 -43.78
C ASN A 328 -110.41 -69.16 -43.43
N GLY A 329 -111.47 -69.32 -44.22
CA GLY A 329 -112.78 -68.76 -43.92
C GLY A 329 -112.96 -67.29 -44.29
N GLY A 330 -112.03 -66.69 -45.06
CA GLY A 330 -112.05 -65.29 -45.48
C GLY A 330 -113.21 -64.87 -46.40
N GLY A 331 -114.14 -65.78 -46.70
CA GLY A 331 -115.31 -65.54 -47.54
C GLY A 331 -115.05 -65.83 -49.03
N SER A 332 -116.10 -65.69 -49.84
CA SER A 332 -116.01 -65.88 -51.29
C SER A 332 -116.89 -64.88 -52.05
N ILE A 333 -116.53 -64.62 -53.31
CA ILE A 333 -117.27 -63.74 -54.21
C ILE A 333 -117.45 -64.41 -55.57
N ASN A 334 -118.70 -64.43 -56.05
CA ASN A 334 -119.03 -64.95 -57.38
C ASN A 334 -118.86 -63.86 -58.44
N LEU A 335 -117.99 -64.10 -59.43
CA LEU A 335 -117.88 -63.32 -60.66
C LEU A 335 -119.19 -63.48 -61.47
N PRO A 336 -119.74 -62.40 -62.05
CA PRO A 336 -120.99 -62.46 -62.81
C PRO A 336 -120.89 -63.36 -64.05
N THR A 337 -121.96 -64.10 -64.36
CA THR A 337 -122.02 -65.07 -65.46
C THR A 337 -122.61 -64.48 -66.74
N GLY A 338 -121.94 -64.68 -67.88
CA GLY A 338 -122.49 -64.42 -69.22
C GLY A 338 -122.68 -65.71 -70.03
N THR A 339 -123.95 -66.14 -70.19
CA THR A 339 -124.62 -67.07 -71.16
C THR A 339 -124.05 -68.48 -71.56
N THR A 340 -124.81 -69.56 -71.20
CA THR A 340 -125.10 -70.94 -71.80
C THR A 340 -124.01 -72.08 -71.80
N ASP A 341 -124.20 -73.41 -71.53
CA ASP A 341 -125.34 -74.40 -71.42
C ASP A 341 -124.94 -75.78 -70.71
N THR A 342 -125.91 -76.70 -70.46
CA THR A 342 -126.07 -77.90 -69.54
C THR A 342 -125.60 -79.33 -69.93
N ASP A 343 -125.25 -80.23 -68.97
CA ASP A 343 -125.84 -81.59 -68.68
C ASP A 343 -125.02 -82.58 -67.75
N ASP A 344 -125.73 -83.49 -67.05
CA ASP A 344 -125.35 -84.33 -65.86
C ASP A 344 -124.76 -85.73 -66.13
N GLN A 345 -124.25 -86.46 -65.11
CA GLN A 345 -124.70 -87.83 -64.69
C GLN A 345 -123.88 -88.47 -63.52
N HIS A 346 -124.53 -89.42 -62.84
CA HIS A 346 -124.23 -90.05 -61.54
C HIS A 346 -123.81 -91.53 -61.72
N LEU A 347 -123.22 -92.18 -60.70
CA LEU A 347 -123.73 -93.45 -60.11
C LEU A 347 -122.75 -94.12 -59.12
N THR A 348 -123.35 -94.84 -58.18
CA THR A 348 -122.85 -95.37 -56.91
C THR A 348 -122.73 -96.89 -56.85
N LEU A 349 -121.74 -97.32 -56.03
CA LEU A 349 -121.73 -98.33 -54.96
C LEU A 349 -122.47 -99.68 -55.14
N ASN A 350 -121.77 -100.79 -54.85
CA ASN A 350 -121.94 -101.61 -53.62
C ASN A 350 -121.20 -102.95 -53.71
N GLY A 351 -120.76 -103.45 -52.55
CA GLY A 351 -120.25 -104.79 -52.33
C GLY A 351 -119.22 -104.83 -51.21
#